data_AF-A0AAV5NXG7-F1
#
_entry.id   AF-A0AAV5NXG7-F1
#
_cell.length_a   1.000
_cell.length_b   1.000
_cell.length_c   1.000
_cell.angle_alpha   90.00
_cell.angle_beta   90.00
_cell.angle_gamma   90.00
#
_symmetry.space_group_name_H-M   'P 1'
#
loop_
_entity.id
_entity.type
_entity.pdbx_description
1 polymer ?
#
loop_
_entity_poly.entity_id
_entity_poly.type
_entity_poly.pdbx_seq_one_letter_code
_entity_poly.pdbx_strand_id
1 'polypeptide(L)'
;MNQRLREQAILNVLENRRNVSIAQLAQEFPQVANVTIRRDVARLAKSGKLERSHGAVHAVKNITPPPLPQENIGLDEVDALILPPIHEPWGDLLKQRALANGLPVLSESAPDSQCTYIGPDNLEAGYQLGKFAASQLNRDEVKCANVLLINHAQLSNAQQRTKGFLRGFNQFYLGELQMLSIDGFGHYRTALRQIQDALTTHPDINVLFGVNDHSILAGLEATKGRHDIYAYSIGLEGDDLLDELTYGNRLHACVALYPELVGYMAAHTVAKLVSGIVPQPVLTPFDVLTGQDVHTRFTRQNDHWVLKQNLSELAGRDFSVDKSSLPPARIMFVPHFIDHNWYRKLAKSLESECQYLGLQCEIQPPEIQFHKEVNHARERIAQMAVKVLKRESKIFINHGVFAMPLSSALIEAAGKHTVVTNSLDAFEFFQQYKHDFRIILTGGELLSGQRALTGSACFSTLEQIRVDKTFLSVDGISAKFGISMNDEACSVVAKTAIARSHQTLVLGEASQMGAEENYLIAPLHDITDVMTDLGTIPAQRLELSANGIRVHLAEDYLKSEDKTQAVMHQNKQGDSL
;
A
#
# COMPACT_ATOMS: atom_id res chain seq x y z
N MET A 1 19.01 -9.32 31.34
CA MET A 1 17.75 -9.46 30.57
C MET A 1 17.07 -10.79 30.92
N ASN A 2 15.79 -10.76 31.33
CA ASN A 2 15.02 -11.98 31.64
C ASN A 2 14.84 -12.85 30.38
N GLN A 3 14.74 -14.18 30.53
CA GLN A 3 14.65 -15.16 29.45
C GLN A 3 13.51 -14.85 28.46
N ARG A 4 12.30 -14.56 28.93
CA ARG A 4 11.14 -14.30 28.07
C ARG A 4 11.33 -13.05 27.20
N LEU A 5 11.92 -11.99 27.77
CA LEU A 5 12.26 -10.76 27.03
C LEU A 5 13.37 -11.00 26.00
N ARG A 6 14.33 -11.87 26.33
CA ARG A 6 15.41 -12.24 25.42
C ARG A 6 14.92 -13.08 24.24
N GLU A 7 14.03 -14.02 24.51
CA GLU A 7 13.38 -14.83 23.49
C GLU A 7 12.54 -13.96 22.54
N GLN A 8 11.77 -13.02 23.07
CA GLN A 8 11.03 -12.06 22.26
C GLN A 8 11.97 -11.16 21.44
N ALA A 9 13.07 -10.67 22.03
CA ALA A 9 14.05 -9.87 21.31
C ALA A 9 14.71 -10.63 20.15
N ILE A 10 14.98 -11.93 20.30
CA ILE A 10 15.51 -12.77 19.22
C ILE A 10 14.49 -12.94 18.08
N LEU A 11 13.21 -13.19 18.40
CA LEU A 11 12.15 -13.28 17.40
C LEU A 11 11.96 -11.94 16.66
N ASN A 12 12.04 -10.84 17.39
CA ASN A 12 11.95 -9.48 16.87
C ASN A 12 13.09 -9.12 15.90
N VAL A 13 14.31 -9.62 16.13
CA VAL A 13 15.43 -9.46 15.17
C VAL A 13 15.17 -10.25 13.89
N LEU A 14 14.55 -11.43 14.00
CA LEU A 14 14.19 -12.28 12.87
C LEU A 14 13.02 -11.73 12.04
N GLU A 15 12.07 -10.99 12.63
CA GLU A 15 11.01 -10.29 11.87
C GLU A 15 11.59 -9.29 10.86
N ASN A 16 12.62 -8.53 11.24
CA ASN A 16 13.17 -7.46 10.40
C ASN A 16 14.12 -7.98 9.32
N ARG A 17 14.90 -9.03 9.63
CA ARG A 17 15.98 -9.50 8.74
C ARG A 17 15.67 -10.83 8.05
N ARG A 18 14.59 -11.51 8.46
CA ARG A 18 14.12 -12.84 8.02
C ARG A 18 15.12 -14.01 8.24
N ASN A 19 16.42 -13.76 8.18
CA ASN A 19 17.52 -14.72 8.40
C ASN A 19 18.70 -14.01 9.08
N VAL A 20 19.20 -14.57 10.19
CA VAL A 20 20.32 -14.01 10.96
C VAL A 20 21.23 -15.12 11.50
N SER A 21 22.54 -14.95 11.42
CA SER A 21 23.50 -15.88 12.00
C SER A 21 23.57 -15.79 13.53
N ILE A 22 23.96 -16.88 14.20
CA ILE A 22 24.16 -16.86 15.68
C ILE A 22 25.25 -15.84 16.07
N ALA A 23 26.25 -15.63 15.21
CA ALA A 23 27.29 -14.64 15.43
C ALA A 23 26.75 -13.20 15.38
N GLN A 24 25.86 -12.91 14.43
CA GLN A 24 25.18 -11.61 14.33
C GLN A 24 24.22 -11.38 15.50
N LEU A 25 23.48 -12.41 15.94
CA LEU A 25 22.67 -12.31 17.17
C LEU A 25 23.55 -12.01 18.40
N ALA A 26 24.75 -12.60 18.48
CA ALA A 26 25.68 -12.30 19.56
C ALA A 26 26.25 -10.86 19.49
N GLN A 27 26.37 -10.28 18.30
CA GLN A 27 26.75 -8.87 18.11
C GLN A 27 25.60 -7.91 18.45
N GLU A 28 24.35 -8.28 18.17
CA GLU A 28 23.15 -7.52 18.51
C GLU A 28 22.88 -7.50 20.02
N PHE A 29 23.28 -8.57 20.73
CA PHE A 29 23.11 -8.72 22.17
C PHE A 29 24.46 -8.87 22.89
N PRO A 30 25.36 -7.87 22.85
CA PRO A 30 26.71 -7.96 23.43
C PRO A 30 26.70 -8.21 24.96
N GLN A 31 25.61 -7.85 25.63
CA GLN A 31 25.35 -8.08 27.04
C GLN A 31 24.91 -9.52 27.38
N VAL A 32 24.81 -10.41 26.39
CA VAL A 32 24.39 -11.81 26.55
C VAL A 32 25.48 -12.74 26.03
N ALA A 33 25.92 -13.68 26.86
CA ALA A 33 26.87 -14.69 26.45
C ALA A 33 26.36 -15.53 25.25
N ASN A 34 27.22 -15.79 24.26
CA ASN A 34 26.89 -16.54 23.04
C ASN A 34 26.26 -17.92 23.34
N VAL A 35 26.73 -18.60 24.40
CA VAL A 35 26.16 -19.87 24.87
C VAL A 35 24.70 -19.75 25.32
N THR A 36 24.30 -18.61 25.87
CA THR A 36 22.93 -18.32 26.30
C THR A 36 22.03 -18.07 25.08
N ILE A 37 22.51 -17.28 24.11
CA ILE A 37 21.79 -17.04 22.85
C ILE A 37 21.52 -18.36 22.12
N ARG A 38 22.53 -19.24 22.03
CA ARG A 38 22.37 -20.58 21.45
C ARG A 38 21.30 -21.40 22.17
N ARG A 39 21.22 -21.31 23.51
CA ARG A 39 20.24 -22.03 24.33
C ARG A 39 18.82 -21.50 24.10
N ASP A 40 18.62 -20.19 23.98
CA ASP A 40 17.29 -19.62 23.73
C ASP A 40 16.82 -19.84 22.30
N VAL A 41 17.71 -19.72 21.32
CA VAL A 41 17.44 -20.09 19.93
C VAL A 41 17.02 -21.56 19.84
N ALA A 42 17.70 -22.46 20.57
CA ALA A 42 17.30 -23.87 20.62
C ALA A 42 15.91 -24.08 21.25
N ARG A 43 15.56 -23.28 22.27
CA ARG A 43 14.25 -23.34 22.93
C ARG A 43 13.13 -22.83 22.02
N LEU A 44 13.35 -21.69 21.36
CA LEU A 44 12.44 -21.10 20.39
C LEU A 44 12.22 -22.00 19.17
N ALA A 45 13.26 -22.67 18.70
CA ALA A 45 13.17 -23.68 17.65
C ALA A 45 12.30 -24.87 18.07
N LYS A 46 12.52 -25.38 19.29
CA LYS A 46 11.74 -26.49 19.84
C LYS A 46 10.26 -26.13 20.04
N SER A 47 9.95 -24.85 20.29
CA SER A 47 8.58 -24.34 20.40
C SER A 47 7.96 -23.92 19.07
N GLY A 48 8.62 -24.16 17.93
CA GLY A 48 8.08 -23.83 16.61
C GLY A 48 7.95 -22.33 16.33
N LYS A 49 8.74 -21.47 17.00
CA LYS A 49 8.71 -20.01 16.81
C LYS A 49 9.83 -19.50 15.87
N LEU A 50 10.85 -20.32 15.62
CA LEU A 50 11.91 -20.06 14.64
C LEU A 50 12.48 -21.38 14.06
N GLU A 51 13.16 -21.31 12.92
CA GLU A 51 13.84 -22.46 12.29
C GLU A 51 15.36 -22.31 12.38
N ARG A 52 16.11 -23.42 12.38
CA ARG A 52 17.58 -23.42 12.44
C ARG A 52 18.16 -24.18 11.26
N SER A 53 19.16 -23.59 10.58
CA SER A 53 19.98 -24.31 9.60
C SER A 53 21.45 -23.89 9.74
N HIS A 54 22.37 -24.86 9.75
CA HIS A 54 23.84 -24.72 9.75
C HIS A 54 24.42 -23.33 10.14
N GLY A 55 24.31 -22.95 11.42
CA GLY A 55 24.91 -21.72 11.97
C GLY A 55 24.04 -20.45 11.88
N ALA A 56 22.89 -20.55 11.22
CA ALA A 56 21.89 -19.50 11.05
C ALA A 56 20.55 -19.83 11.71
N VAL A 57 19.77 -18.77 11.92
CA VAL A 57 18.45 -18.76 12.54
C VAL A 57 17.51 -18.05 11.57
N HIS A 58 16.40 -18.71 11.26
CA HIS A 58 15.38 -18.21 10.34
C HIS A 58 14.11 -17.94 11.14
N ALA A 59 13.37 -16.91 10.76
CA ALA A 59 11.99 -16.79 11.24
C ALA A 59 11.26 -18.11 10.88
N VAL A 60 10.45 -18.64 11.80
CA VAL A 60 9.50 -19.68 11.39
C VAL A 60 8.68 -19.04 10.30
N LYS A 61 8.54 -19.75 9.18
CA LYS A 61 7.43 -19.49 8.28
C LYS A 61 6.18 -19.66 9.13
N ASN A 62 5.74 -18.59 9.80
CA ASN A 62 4.34 -18.53 10.20
C ASN A 62 3.62 -18.83 8.91
N ILE A 63 2.81 -19.90 8.99
CA ILE A 63 1.60 -20.11 8.22
C ILE A 63 1.77 -19.49 6.85
N THR A 64 2.02 -20.33 5.83
CA THR A 64 1.71 -20.02 4.43
C THR A 64 0.77 -18.83 4.43
N PRO A 65 1.16 -17.61 3.96
CA PRO A 65 0.14 -16.57 3.75
C PRO A 65 -1.04 -17.30 3.14
N PRO A 66 -2.29 -17.15 3.67
CA PRO A 66 -3.43 -17.99 3.26
C PRO A 66 -3.24 -18.23 1.78
N PRO A 67 -2.99 -19.51 1.39
CA PRO A 67 -2.09 -19.87 0.28
C PRO A 67 -2.19 -18.79 -0.76
N LEU A 68 -1.08 -18.06 -1.06
CA LEU A 68 -1.04 -16.98 -2.07
C LEU A 68 -2.10 -17.38 -3.10
N PRO A 69 -3.19 -16.59 -3.24
CA PRO A 69 -4.42 -17.08 -3.81
C PRO A 69 -4.08 -17.90 -5.04
N GLN A 70 -4.72 -19.06 -5.15
CA GLN A 70 -4.39 -20.07 -6.16
C GLN A 70 -4.34 -19.47 -7.59
N GLU A 71 -4.86 -18.25 -7.78
CA GLU A 71 -4.60 -17.32 -8.87
C GLU A 71 -4.35 -15.88 -8.35
N ASN A 72 -3.29 -15.20 -8.83
CA ASN A 72 -3.12 -13.75 -8.64
C ASN A 72 -4.12 -13.01 -9.55
N ILE A 73 -5.28 -12.62 -9.02
CA ILE A 73 -6.33 -11.93 -9.78
C ILE A 73 -6.09 -10.42 -9.87
N GLY A 74 -6.57 -9.78 -10.94
CA GLY A 74 -6.39 -8.35 -11.21
C GLY A 74 -7.67 -7.56 -11.05
N LEU A 75 -7.60 -6.23 -11.17
CA LEU A 75 -8.78 -5.36 -11.06
C LEU A 75 -9.85 -5.66 -12.12
N ASP A 76 -9.45 -6.19 -13.27
CA ASP A 76 -10.37 -6.54 -14.37
C ASP A 76 -11.10 -7.88 -14.14
N GLU A 77 -10.75 -8.61 -13.09
CA GLU A 77 -11.30 -9.92 -12.74
C GLU A 77 -12.25 -9.85 -11.52
N VAL A 78 -12.56 -8.64 -11.05
CA VAL A 78 -13.41 -8.41 -9.87
C VAL A 78 -14.54 -7.44 -10.14
N ASP A 79 -15.59 -7.52 -9.32
CA ASP A 79 -16.82 -6.76 -9.41
C ASP A 79 -16.91 -5.62 -8.38
N ALA A 80 -16.07 -5.65 -7.34
CA ALA A 80 -15.86 -4.53 -6.44
C ALA A 80 -14.50 -4.60 -5.74
N LEU A 81 -14.03 -3.43 -5.30
CA LEU A 81 -12.77 -3.26 -4.58
C LEU A 81 -13.01 -2.63 -3.20
N ILE A 82 -12.42 -3.20 -2.17
CA ILE A 82 -12.38 -2.65 -0.83
C ILE A 82 -10.95 -2.16 -0.54
N LEU A 83 -10.79 -0.86 -0.32
CA LEU A 83 -9.50 -0.21 -0.04
C LEU A 83 -9.50 0.40 1.35
N PRO A 84 -8.60 -0.03 2.24
CA PRO A 84 -8.31 0.67 3.49
C PRO A 84 -7.50 1.95 3.24
N PRO A 85 -7.21 2.75 4.30
CA PRO A 85 -6.37 3.93 4.19
C PRO A 85 -4.97 3.52 3.74
N ILE A 86 -4.55 4.02 2.58
CA ILE A 86 -3.23 3.80 2.00
C ILE A 86 -2.62 5.19 1.74
N HIS A 87 -1.40 5.42 2.23
CA HIS A 87 -0.70 6.68 1.99
C HIS A 87 0.23 6.59 0.79
N GLU A 88 0.70 5.38 0.47
CA GLU A 88 1.62 5.16 -0.63
C GLU A 88 0.99 5.50 -1.99
N PRO A 89 1.79 5.98 -2.96
CA PRO A 89 1.30 6.37 -4.29
C PRO A 89 0.49 5.29 -5.00
N TRP A 90 0.75 4.01 -4.70
CA TRP A 90 0.05 2.90 -5.31
C TRP A 90 -1.40 2.72 -4.84
N GLY A 91 -1.76 3.20 -3.65
CA GLY A 91 -3.15 3.17 -3.18
C GLY A 91 -4.05 4.07 -4.04
N ASP A 92 -3.56 5.27 -4.35
CA ASP A 92 -4.24 6.19 -5.25
C ASP A 92 -4.27 5.67 -6.68
N LEU A 93 -3.19 5.05 -7.17
CA LEU A 93 -3.16 4.37 -8.47
C LEU A 93 -4.26 3.31 -8.58
N LEU A 94 -4.35 2.41 -7.59
CA LEU A 94 -5.36 1.34 -7.58
C LEU A 94 -6.78 1.89 -7.58
N LYS A 95 -7.03 2.89 -6.74
CA LYS A 95 -8.32 3.56 -6.64
C LYS A 95 -8.69 4.25 -7.95
N GLN A 96 -7.79 5.05 -8.53
CA GLN A 96 -8.05 5.75 -9.79
C GLN A 96 -8.31 4.77 -10.94
N ARG A 97 -7.56 3.66 -10.97
CA ARG A 97 -7.77 2.58 -11.96
C ARG A 97 -9.14 1.93 -11.81
N ALA A 98 -9.51 1.56 -10.59
CA ALA A 98 -10.83 1.00 -10.30
C ALA A 98 -11.95 1.96 -10.76
N LEU A 99 -11.87 3.24 -10.36
CA LEU A 99 -12.85 4.25 -10.72
C LEU A 99 -12.94 4.47 -12.24
N ALA A 100 -11.80 4.53 -12.94
CA ALA A 100 -11.75 4.68 -14.39
C ALA A 100 -12.43 3.49 -15.11
N ASN A 101 -12.36 2.30 -14.54
CA ASN A 101 -12.95 1.09 -15.10
C ASN A 101 -14.42 0.90 -14.74
N GLY A 102 -14.98 1.82 -13.94
CA GLY A 102 -16.35 1.73 -13.41
C GLY A 102 -16.51 0.70 -12.29
N LEU A 103 -15.41 0.25 -11.69
CA LEU A 103 -15.41 -0.71 -10.59
C LEU A 103 -15.86 0.01 -9.30
N PRO A 104 -16.93 -0.45 -8.63
CA PRO A 104 -17.32 0.08 -7.32
C PRO A 104 -16.19 -0.03 -6.30
N VAL A 105 -15.87 1.09 -5.64
CA VAL A 105 -14.85 1.15 -4.59
C VAL A 105 -15.49 1.47 -3.24
N LEU A 106 -15.23 0.61 -2.26
CA LEU A 106 -15.56 0.79 -0.86
C LEU A 106 -14.29 1.23 -0.11
N SER A 107 -14.25 2.49 0.31
CA SER A 107 -13.16 3.03 1.13
C SER A 107 -13.42 2.72 2.61
N GLU A 108 -12.60 1.83 3.17
CA GLU A 108 -12.64 1.41 4.56
C GLU A 108 -11.82 2.38 5.42
N SER A 109 -12.42 2.89 6.49
CA SER A 109 -11.80 3.77 7.50
C SER A 109 -11.17 5.09 7.01
N ALA A 110 -11.06 5.36 5.71
CA ALA A 110 -10.64 6.65 5.13
C ALA A 110 -11.69 7.18 4.14
N PRO A 111 -12.41 8.27 4.48
CA PRO A 111 -13.38 8.87 3.57
C PRO A 111 -12.73 9.37 2.28
N ASP A 112 -13.35 9.07 1.14
CA ASP A 112 -13.02 9.61 -0.19
C ASP A 112 -14.30 10.03 -0.90
N SER A 113 -14.32 11.23 -1.49
CA SER A 113 -15.52 11.77 -2.14
C SER A 113 -15.95 11.01 -3.40
N GLN A 114 -15.07 10.20 -3.98
CA GLN A 114 -15.34 9.41 -5.19
C GLN A 114 -15.76 7.97 -4.88
N CYS A 115 -15.72 7.56 -3.62
CA CYS A 115 -15.94 6.18 -3.18
C CYS A 115 -17.04 6.11 -2.12
N THR A 116 -17.61 4.93 -1.92
CA THR A 116 -18.50 4.70 -0.78
C THR A 116 -17.65 4.54 0.47
N TYR A 117 -17.97 5.28 1.54
CA TYR A 117 -17.26 5.16 2.81
C TYR A 117 -17.88 4.10 3.71
N ILE A 118 -17.03 3.31 4.37
CA ILE A 118 -17.40 2.53 5.55
C ILE A 118 -16.36 2.69 6.65
N GLY A 119 -16.80 2.93 7.88
CA GLY A 119 -15.91 2.98 9.03
C GLY A 119 -16.44 3.89 10.12
N PRO A 120 -15.69 4.06 11.23
CA PRO A 120 -16.15 4.88 12.34
C PRO A 120 -16.13 6.36 11.98
N ASP A 121 -16.92 7.17 12.67
CA ASP A 121 -16.65 8.61 12.71
C ASP A 121 -15.43 8.84 13.60
N ASN A 122 -14.25 8.89 12.97
CA ASN A 122 -12.97 9.02 13.65
C ASN A 122 -12.86 10.34 14.45
N LEU A 123 -13.50 11.41 13.96
CA LEU A 123 -13.50 12.70 14.64
C LEU A 123 -14.36 12.63 15.92
N GLU A 124 -15.56 12.06 15.81
CA GLU A 124 -16.47 11.90 16.94
C GLU A 124 -15.95 10.91 17.98
N ALA A 125 -15.39 9.78 17.54
CA ALA A 125 -14.71 8.81 18.38
C ALA A 125 -13.59 9.47 19.22
N GLY A 126 -12.74 10.27 18.56
CA GLY A 126 -11.73 11.06 19.24
C GLY A 126 -12.35 12.06 20.23
N TYR A 127 -13.37 12.80 19.80
CA TYR A 127 -14.02 13.81 20.63
C TYR A 127 -14.60 13.22 21.92
N GLN A 128 -15.30 12.09 21.85
CA GLN A 128 -15.85 11.43 23.02
C GLN A 128 -14.76 10.93 23.98
N LEU A 129 -13.66 10.38 23.46
CA LEU A 129 -12.52 9.97 24.28
C LEU A 129 -11.83 11.16 24.94
N GLY A 130 -11.62 12.26 24.21
CA GLY A 130 -11.02 13.49 24.74
C GLY A 130 -11.87 14.10 25.86
N LYS A 131 -13.20 14.12 25.68
CA LYS A 131 -14.16 14.54 26.71
C LYS A 131 -14.08 13.64 27.94
N PHE A 132 -13.99 12.32 27.76
CA PHE A 132 -13.85 11.36 28.85
C PHE A 132 -12.56 11.63 29.65
N ALA A 133 -11.42 11.73 28.94
CA ALA A 133 -10.12 11.97 29.54
C ALA A 133 -10.10 13.28 30.34
N ALA A 134 -10.56 14.39 29.77
CA ALA A 134 -10.68 15.66 30.46
C ALA A 134 -11.55 15.57 31.73
N SER A 135 -12.71 14.91 31.63
CA SER A 135 -13.63 14.73 32.75
C SER A 135 -13.00 13.91 33.88
N GLN A 136 -12.20 12.91 33.53
CA GLN A 136 -11.46 12.10 34.49
C GLN A 136 -10.38 12.91 35.21
N LEU A 137 -9.52 13.61 34.47
CA LEU A 137 -8.47 14.42 35.06
C LEU A 137 -9.02 15.52 35.96
N ASN A 138 -10.16 16.12 35.59
CA ASN A 138 -10.85 17.09 36.45
C ASN A 138 -11.34 16.46 37.76
N ARG A 139 -11.89 15.24 37.72
CA ARG A 139 -12.34 14.51 38.94
C ARG A 139 -11.17 14.13 39.83
N ASP A 140 -10.04 13.79 39.22
CA ASP A 140 -8.82 13.41 39.93
C ASP A 140 -7.99 14.64 40.36
N GLU A 141 -8.51 15.85 40.14
CA GLU A 141 -7.90 17.13 40.50
C GLU A 141 -6.51 17.35 39.89
N VAL A 142 -6.25 16.79 38.70
CA VAL A 142 -5.00 16.97 37.96
C VAL A 142 -4.93 18.40 37.44
N LYS A 143 -4.02 19.22 37.98
CA LYS A 143 -3.90 20.65 37.66
C LYS A 143 -3.19 20.95 36.34
N CYS A 144 -2.20 20.13 35.98
CA CYS A 144 -1.41 20.30 34.77
C CYS A 144 -1.43 18.98 33.98
N ALA A 145 -1.90 19.03 32.74
CA ALA A 145 -1.89 17.93 31.80
C ALA A 145 -0.81 18.16 30.74
N ASN A 146 0.26 17.37 30.82
CA ASN A 146 1.33 17.34 29.83
C ASN A 146 1.09 16.13 28.93
N VAL A 147 0.45 16.39 27.80
CA VAL A 147 -0.07 15.38 26.89
C VAL A 147 0.96 15.04 25.81
N LEU A 148 1.28 13.76 25.69
CA LEU A 148 2.00 13.20 24.55
C LEU A 148 1.02 12.54 23.58
N LEU A 149 0.89 13.12 22.39
CA LEU A 149 0.14 12.58 21.26
C LEU A 149 1.05 11.67 20.43
N ILE A 150 0.71 10.38 20.37
CA ILE A 150 1.44 9.37 19.59
C ILE A 150 0.61 9.11 18.33
N ASN A 151 0.89 9.91 17.28
CA ASN A 151 0.05 10.02 16.08
C ASN A 151 0.61 9.21 14.90
N HIS A 152 -0.13 9.21 13.79
CA HIS A 152 0.33 8.83 12.46
C HIS A 152 -0.05 9.95 11.47
N ALA A 153 0.89 10.84 11.15
CA ALA A 153 0.55 12.12 10.50
C ALA A 153 0.12 11.99 9.03
N GLN A 154 0.39 10.84 8.42
CA GLN A 154 0.16 10.56 7.01
C GLN A 154 -1.23 9.98 6.70
N LEU A 155 -1.94 9.43 7.71
CA LEU A 155 -3.24 8.81 7.50
C LEU A 155 -4.38 9.73 7.97
N SER A 156 -5.34 9.99 7.08
CA SER A 156 -6.45 10.92 7.33
C SER A 156 -7.33 10.49 8.51
N ASN A 157 -7.50 9.19 8.72
CA ASN A 157 -8.26 8.65 9.86
C ASN A 157 -7.56 8.91 11.19
N ALA A 158 -6.24 8.72 11.26
CA ALA A 158 -5.41 9.01 12.42
C ALA A 158 -5.38 10.52 12.74
N GLN A 159 -5.34 11.37 11.72
CA GLN A 159 -5.48 12.81 11.87
C GLN A 159 -6.84 13.19 12.48
N GLN A 160 -7.94 12.60 12.00
CA GLN A 160 -9.28 12.86 12.52
C GLN A 160 -9.44 12.40 13.98
N ARG A 161 -8.92 11.22 14.32
CA ARG A 161 -8.84 10.69 15.69
C ARG A 161 -8.16 11.68 16.64
N THR A 162 -6.97 12.13 16.27
CA THR A 162 -6.18 13.09 17.06
C THR A 162 -6.90 14.43 17.17
N LYS A 163 -7.42 14.97 16.06
CA LYS A 163 -8.18 16.22 16.06
C LYS A 163 -9.42 16.16 16.95
N GLY A 164 -10.13 15.03 16.93
CA GLY A 164 -11.28 14.76 17.79
C GLY A 164 -10.89 14.78 19.25
N PHE A 165 -9.88 13.98 19.62
CA PHE A 165 -9.36 13.90 20.99
C PHE A 165 -8.99 15.28 21.53
N LEU A 166 -8.21 16.05 20.75
CA LEU A 166 -7.82 17.40 21.14
C LEU A 166 -9.00 18.34 21.33
N ARG A 167 -10.00 18.28 20.44
CA ARG A 167 -11.22 19.11 20.56
C ARG A 167 -11.99 18.76 21.82
N GLY A 168 -12.20 17.47 22.09
CA GLY A 168 -12.89 17.01 23.29
C GLY A 168 -12.11 17.37 24.56
N PHE A 169 -10.81 17.16 24.56
CA PHE A 169 -9.97 17.42 25.72
C PHE A 169 -9.92 18.93 26.05
N ASN A 170 -9.58 19.77 25.07
CA ASN A 170 -9.47 21.22 25.23
C ASN A 170 -10.78 21.89 25.67
N GLN A 171 -11.92 21.35 25.24
CA GLN A 171 -13.22 21.93 25.54
C GLN A 171 -13.64 21.70 27.01
N PHE A 172 -13.21 20.60 27.62
CA PHE A 172 -13.71 20.17 28.93
C PHE A 172 -12.66 20.16 30.04
N TYR A 173 -11.37 20.16 29.73
CA TYR A 173 -10.32 20.18 30.76
C TYR A 173 -10.17 21.58 31.35
N LEU A 174 -10.11 21.67 32.69
CA LEU A 174 -10.11 22.95 33.41
C LEU A 174 -8.72 23.39 33.88
N GLY A 175 -7.70 22.53 33.74
CA GLY A 175 -6.34 22.79 34.18
C GLY A 175 -5.44 23.38 33.10
N GLU A 176 -4.15 23.50 33.43
CA GLU A 176 -3.11 23.93 32.48
C GLU A 176 -2.73 22.79 31.53
N LEU A 177 -2.56 23.11 30.26
CA LEU A 177 -2.41 22.11 29.21
C LEU A 177 -1.19 22.39 28.34
N GLN A 178 -0.30 21.40 28.28
CA GLN A 178 0.82 21.37 27.35
C GLN A 178 0.72 20.14 26.46
N MET A 179 1.13 20.28 25.20
CA MET A 179 1.04 19.22 24.21
C MET A 179 2.34 19.05 23.45
N LEU A 180 2.74 17.79 23.33
CA LEU A 180 3.80 17.35 22.44
C LEU A 180 3.21 16.29 21.51
N SER A 181 3.51 16.39 20.22
CA SER A 181 3.10 15.39 19.23
C SER A 181 4.33 14.75 18.59
N ILE A 182 4.27 13.43 18.45
CA ILE A 182 5.24 12.63 17.72
C ILE A 182 4.53 11.79 16.65
N ASP A 183 5.25 11.34 15.64
CA ASP A 183 4.73 10.48 14.57
C ASP A 183 5.27 9.05 14.68
N GLY A 184 4.51 8.18 15.33
CA GLY A 184 4.87 6.79 15.53
C GLY A 184 4.72 5.91 14.29
N PHE A 185 4.21 6.45 13.17
CA PHE A 185 3.90 5.74 11.93
C PHE A 185 3.00 4.50 12.13
N GLY A 186 2.24 4.46 13.23
CA GLY A 186 1.43 3.30 13.61
C GLY A 186 2.22 2.03 13.97
N HIS A 187 3.55 2.12 14.12
CA HIS A 187 4.44 0.99 14.38
C HIS A 187 5.01 1.02 15.81
N TYR A 188 4.90 -0.09 16.53
CA TYR A 188 5.30 -0.18 17.94
C TYR A 188 6.75 0.27 18.21
N ARG A 189 7.75 -0.21 17.44
CA ARG A 189 9.17 0.10 17.70
C ARG A 189 9.51 1.55 17.39
N THR A 190 8.97 2.09 16.30
CA THR A 190 9.19 3.47 15.88
C THR A 190 8.57 4.42 16.90
N ALA A 191 7.34 4.15 17.32
CA ALA A 191 6.68 4.86 18.41
C ALA A 191 7.50 4.78 19.71
N LEU A 192 7.91 3.59 20.15
CA LEU A 192 8.66 3.40 21.40
C LEU A 192 9.93 4.26 21.45
N ARG A 193 10.72 4.28 20.38
CA ARG A 193 11.94 5.09 20.30
C ARG A 193 11.65 6.58 20.43
N GLN A 194 10.69 7.10 19.66
CA GLN A 194 10.33 8.52 19.70
C GLN A 194 9.74 8.94 21.04
N ILE A 195 8.97 8.05 21.70
CA ILE A 195 8.43 8.32 23.04
C ILE A 195 9.57 8.42 24.07
N GLN A 196 10.57 7.54 23.98
CA GLN A 196 11.74 7.60 24.88
C GLN A 196 12.52 8.91 24.71
N ASP A 197 12.71 9.36 23.48
CA ASP A 197 13.37 10.64 23.18
C ASP A 197 12.53 11.82 23.73
N ALA A 198 11.21 11.78 23.55
CA ALA A 198 10.28 12.78 24.09
C ALA A 198 10.31 12.84 25.62
N LEU A 199 10.24 11.69 26.30
CA LEU A 199 10.27 11.59 27.77
C LEU A 199 11.62 12.02 28.36
N THR A 200 12.71 11.90 27.60
CA THR A 200 14.03 12.40 28.04
C THR A 200 14.05 13.93 28.09
N THR A 201 13.35 14.59 27.17
CA THR A 201 13.28 16.05 27.08
C THR A 201 12.17 16.64 27.95
N HIS A 202 11.05 15.91 28.08
CA HIS A 202 9.84 16.29 28.79
C HIS A 202 9.46 15.18 29.79
N PRO A 203 10.20 15.03 30.90
CA PRO A 203 9.95 13.98 31.90
C PRO A 203 8.61 14.17 32.62
N ASP A 204 8.05 15.37 32.58
CA ASP A 204 6.80 15.80 33.19
C ASP A 204 5.53 15.39 32.42
N ILE A 205 5.66 14.72 31.26
CA ILE A 205 4.54 14.09 30.54
C ILE A 205 3.80 13.15 31.48
N ASN A 206 2.50 13.35 31.63
CA ASN A 206 1.63 12.55 32.51
C ASN A 206 0.35 12.05 31.81
N VAL A 207 0.08 12.49 30.58
CA VAL A 207 -1.04 11.99 29.76
C VAL A 207 -0.51 11.43 28.45
N LEU A 208 -0.95 10.23 28.09
CA LEU A 208 -0.62 9.57 26.83
C LEU A 208 -1.90 9.40 26.00
N PHE A 209 -1.86 9.81 24.73
CA PHE A 209 -2.89 9.49 23.75
C PHE A 209 -2.27 8.72 22.59
N GLY A 210 -2.69 7.47 22.41
CA GLY A 210 -2.30 6.62 21.29
C GLY A 210 -3.38 6.59 20.21
N VAL A 211 -2.99 6.82 18.96
CA VAL A 211 -3.94 6.80 17.83
C VAL A 211 -4.39 5.38 17.41
N ASN A 212 -3.66 4.37 17.90
CA ASN A 212 -3.93 2.93 17.73
C ASN A 212 -3.29 2.09 18.87
N ASP A 213 -3.58 0.79 18.90
CA ASP A 213 -3.10 -0.17 19.90
C ASP A 213 -1.56 -0.17 20.04
N HIS A 214 -0.82 -0.21 18.92
CA HIS A 214 0.64 -0.21 18.96
C HIS A 214 1.22 1.07 19.58
N SER A 215 0.61 2.21 19.28
CA SER A 215 1.05 3.52 19.78
C SER A 215 0.91 3.59 21.30
N ILE A 216 -0.25 3.18 21.83
CA ILE A 216 -0.48 3.25 23.28
C ILE A 216 0.32 2.20 24.05
N LEU A 217 0.45 0.98 23.51
CA LEU A 217 1.27 -0.07 24.13
C LEU A 217 2.75 0.33 24.20
N ALA A 218 3.26 1.03 23.17
CA ALA A 218 4.60 1.59 23.19
C ALA A 218 4.75 2.67 24.28
N GLY A 219 3.75 3.55 24.44
CA GLY A 219 3.73 4.56 25.50
C GLY A 219 3.70 3.96 26.90
N LEU A 220 2.91 2.90 27.09
CA LEU A 220 2.82 2.18 28.37
C LEU A 220 4.11 1.42 28.70
N GLU A 221 4.83 0.88 27.73
CA GLU A 221 6.15 0.29 27.99
C GLU A 221 7.21 1.37 28.26
N ALA A 222 7.19 2.48 27.51
CA ALA A 222 8.14 3.59 27.71
C ALA A 222 8.02 4.24 29.10
N THR A 223 6.81 4.22 29.67
CA THR A 223 6.50 4.78 30.99
C THR A 223 6.37 3.72 32.09
N LYS A 224 6.92 2.53 31.86
CA LYS A 224 6.86 1.43 32.83
C LYS A 224 7.48 1.83 34.17
N GLY A 225 6.75 1.57 35.25
CA GLY A 225 7.14 1.96 36.61
C GLY A 225 6.69 3.38 37.02
N ARG A 226 6.11 4.15 36.10
CA ARG A 226 5.41 5.40 36.43
C ARG A 226 3.95 5.13 36.73
N HIS A 227 3.47 5.64 37.87
CA HIS A 227 2.08 5.47 38.33
C HIS A 227 1.22 6.72 38.09
N ASP A 228 1.85 7.81 37.69
CA ASP A 228 1.24 9.12 37.42
C ASP A 228 0.75 9.26 35.97
N ILE A 229 0.66 8.16 35.23
CA ILE A 229 0.34 8.14 33.80
C ILE A 229 -1.15 7.90 33.57
N TYR A 230 -1.77 8.81 32.84
CA TYR A 230 -3.12 8.70 32.29
C TYR A 230 -3.06 8.36 30.80
N ALA A 231 -3.25 7.08 30.46
CA ALA A 231 -3.21 6.62 29.07
C ALA A 231 -4.61 6.41 28.48
N TYR A 232 -4.77 6.80 27.21
CA TYR A 232 -5.99 6.69 26.41
C TYR A 232 -5.65 6.22 24.99
N SER A 233 -6.53 5.42 24.38
CA SER A 233 -6.32 4.90 23.02
C SER A 233 -7.58 4.93 22.18
N ILE A 234 -7.43 5.01 20.86
CA ILE A 234 -8.49 4.65 19.91
C ILE A 234 -8.09 3.37 19.20
N GLY A 235 -8.99 2.40 19.17
CA GLY A 235 -8.66 0.99 18.94
C GLY A 235 -8.83 0.21 20.24
N LEU A 236 -9.19 -1.06 20.11
CA LEU A 236 -9.26 -2.04 21.19
C LEU A 236 -9.39 -3.44 20.57
N GLU A 237 -8.33 -3.89 19.91
CA GLU A 237 -8.40 -5.03 18.99
C GLU A 237 -7.62 -6.23 19.50
N GLY A 238 -6.46 -5.98 20.10
CA GLY A 238 -5.54 -7.02 20.58
C GLY A 238 -5.81 -7.44 22.02
N ASP A 239 -5.54 -8.71 22.31
CA ASP A 239 -5.64 -9.26 23.66
C ASP A 239 -4.74 -8.50 24.66
N ASP A 240 -3.55 -8.08 24.24
CA ASP A 240 -2.61 -7.33 25.08
C ASP A 240 -3.22 -5.99 25.55
N LEU A 241 -3.91 -5.27 24.67
CA LEU A 241 -4.52 -4.00 25.04
C LEU A 241 -5.78 -4.20 25.88
N LEU A 242 -6.57 -5.24 25.58
CA LEU A 242 -7.73 -5.62 26.40
C LEU A 242 -7.31 -6.08 27.80
N ASP A 243 -6.22 -6.83 27.93
CA ASP A 243 -5.64 -7.21 29.22
C ASP A 243 -5.12 -5.98 29.97
N GLU A 244 -4.44 -5.04 29.32
CA GLU A 244 -3.96 -3.81 29.95
C GLU A 244 -5.12 -2.89 30.37
N LEU A 245 -6.21 -2.82 29.60
CA LEU A 245 -7.41 -2.05 29.97
C LEU A 245 -8.16 -2.69 31.13
N THR A 246 -8.22 -4.04 31.17
CA THR A 246 -8.99 -4.79 32.18
C THR A 246 -8.24 -4.92 33.50
N TYR A 247 -6.94 -5.24 33.44
CA TYR A 247 -6.14 -5.62 34.61
C TYR A 247 -5.03 -4.61 34.92
N GLY A 248 -4.68 -3.74 33.98
CA GLY A 248 -3.74 -2.65 34.20
C GLY A 248 -4.39 -1.48 34.97
N ASN A 249 -3.57 -0.49 35.31
CA ASN A 249 -3.98 0.66 36.12
C ASN A 249 -3.62 2.02 35.49
N ARG A 250 -3.04 2.03 34.29
CA ARG A 250 -2.62 3.26 33.59
C ARG A 250 -3.45 3.54 32.35
N LEU A 251 -3.98 2.51 31.69
CA LEU A 251 -4.88 2.65 30.56
C LEU A 251 -6.30 2.83 31.06
N HIS A 252 -6.80 4.06 30.99
CA HIS A 252 -8.05 4.43 31.66
C HIS A 252 -9.29 4.27 30.77
N ALA A 253 -9.15 4.52 29.47
CA ALA A 253 -10.21 4.26 28.51
C ALA A 253 -9.66 4.04 27.10
N CYS A 254 -10.36 3.21 26.33
CA CYS A 254 -10.13 3.02 24.91
C CYS A 254 -11.43 3.20 24.11
N VAL A 255 -11.33 3.68 22.88
CA VAL A 255 -12.44 3.58 21.93
C VAL A 255 -12.38 2.24 21.22
N ALA A 256 -13.34 1.36 21.47
CA ALA A 256 -13.50 0.11 20.75
C ALA A 256 -14.18 0.34 19.38
N LEU A 257 -13.50 -0.06 18.31
CA LEU A 257 -13.92 0.16 16.92
C LEU A 257 -14.44 -1.10 16.21
N TYR A 258 -14.37 -2.27 16.86
CA TYR A 258 -14.96 -3.55 16.41
C TYR A 258 -14.60 -3.96 14.97
N PRO A 259 -13.33 -4.32 14.66
CA PRO A 259 -12.94 -4.70 13.29
C PRO A 259 -13.78 -5.84 12.70
N GLU A 260 -14.23 -6.79 13.53
CA GLU A 260 -15.12 -7.87 13.12
C GLU A 260 -16.47 -7.31 12.60
N LEU A 261 -17.04 -6.32 13.30
CA LEU A 261 -18.25 -5.63 12.86
C LEU A 261 -18.01 -4.84 11.57
N VAL A 262 -16.86 -4.18 11.45
CA VAL A 262 -16.50 -3.46 10.20
C VAL A 262 -16.44 -4.43 9.03
N GLY A 263 -15.83 -5.61 9.19
CA GLY A 263 -15.77 -6.65 8.16
C GLY A 263 -17.16 -7.18 7.76
N TYR A 264 -18.01 -7.46 8.76
CA TYR A 264 -19.42 -7.84 8.53
C TYR A 264 -20.17 -6.75 7.75
N MET A 265 -20.09 -5.49 8.21
CA MET A 265 -20.79 -4.39 7.57
C MET A 265 -20.22 -4.10 6.16
N ALA A 266 -18.92 -4.30 5.94
CA ALA A 266 -18.27 -4.16 4.64
C ALA A 266 -18.80 -5.18 3.63
N ALA A 267 -18.98 -6.44 4.03
CA ALA A 267 -19.54 -7.49 3.18
C ALA A 267 -20.95 -7.13 2.67
N HIS A 268 -21.83 -6.65 3.56
CA HIS A 268 -23.18 -6.22 3.16
C HIS A 268 -23.17 -4.92 2.35
N THR A 269 -22.25 -3.99 2.65
CA THR A 269 -22.13 -2.74 1.90
C THR A 269 -21.64 -3.00 0.49
N VAL A 270 -20.64 -3.87 0.32
CA VAL A 270 -20.16 -4.24 -1.01
C VAL A 270 -21.20 -5.06 -1.77
N ALA A 271 -21.99 -5.90 -1.10
CA ALA A 271 -23.14 -6.59 -1.70
C ALA A 271 -24.20 -5.63 -2.26
N LYS A 272 -24.45 -4.51 -1.57
CA LYS A 272 -25.32 -3.42 -2.09
C LYS A 272 -24.70 -2.78 -3.32
N LEU A 273 -23.40 -2.48 -3.28
CA LEU A 273 -22.66 -1.86 -4.39
C LEU A 273 -22.69 -2.70 -5.66
N VAL A 274 -22.40 -4.00 -5.58
CA VAL A 274 -22.43 -4.90 -6.76
C VAL A 274 -23.85 -5.10 -7.30
N SER A 275 -24.87 -4.85 -6.48
CA SER A 275 -26.28 -4.86 -6.90
C SER A 275 -26.76 -3.51 -7.47
N GLY A 276 -25.85 -2.54 -7.63
CA GLY A 276 -26.17 -1.19 -8.14
C GLY A 276 -26.77 -0.23 -7.12
N ILE A 277 -26.85 -0.62 -5.83
CA ILE A 277 -27.32 0.24 -4.75
C ILE A 277 -26.09 0.96 -4.18
N VAL A 278 -26.02 2.28 -4.38
CA VAL A 278 -24.96 3.12 -3.78
C VAL A 278 -25.43 3.59 -2.40
N PRO A 279 -24.86 3.07 -1.30
CA PRO A 279 -25.27 3.49 0.03
C PRO A 279 -24.66 4.85 0.37
N GLN A 280 -25.35 5.59 1.24
CA GLN A 280 -24.75 6.73 1.95
C GLN A 280 -23.53 6.26 2.76
N PRO A 281 -22.61 7.17 3.17
CA PRO A 281 -21.50 6.82 4.06
C PRO A 281 -21.98 5.96 5.25
N VAL A 282 -21.39 4.77 5.38
CA VAL A 282 -21.77 3.79 6.38
C VAL A 282 -20.91 4.01 7.63
N LEU A 283 -21.49 4.64 8.65
CA LEU A 283 -20.81 4.84 9.92
C LEU A 283 -20.91 3.58 10.78
N THR A 284 -19.77 3.04 11.20
CA THR A 284 -19.72 1.87 12.07
C THR A 284 -19.80 2.30 13.55
N PRO A 285 -20.54 1.56 14.39
CA PRO A 285 -20.59 1.82 15.83
C PRO A 285 -19.22 1.78 16.51
N PHE A 286 -19.08 2.54 17.59
CA PHE A 286 -17.94 2.49 18.50
C PHE A 286 -18.42 2.71 19.94
N ASP A 287 -17.60 2.30 20.92
CA ASP A 287 -17.84 2.60 22.33
C ASP A 287 -16.58 3.12 23.02
N VAL A 288 -16.72 4.06 23.95
CA VAL A 288 -15.66 4.40 24.90
C VAL A 288 -15.75 3.42 26.07
N LEU A 289 -14.78 2.51 26.18
CA LEU A 289 -14.76 1.47 27.22
C LEU A 289 -13.67 1.76 28.26
N THR A 290 -14.02 1.55 29.52
CA THR A 290 -13.08 1.48 30.64
C THR A 290 -12.84 0.03 31.04
N GLY A 291 -11.86 -0.24 31.90
CA GLY A 291 -11.65 -1.59 32.46
C GLY A 291 -12.88 -2.16 33.16
N GLN A 292 -13.78 -1.30 33.68
CA GLN A 292 -15.04 -1.73 34.27
C GLN A 292 -16.05 -2.16 33.22
N ASP A 293 -16.02 -1.59 32.01
CA ASP A 293 -17.03 -1.80 30.97
C ASP A 293 -16.65 -2.84 29.93
N VAL A 294 -15.37 -3.27 29.88
CA VAL A 294 -14.86 -4.26 28.89
C VAL A 294 -15.77 -5.49 28.82
N HIS A 295 -16.19 -6.01 29.98
CA HIS A 295 -17.00 -7.23 30.07
C HIS A 295 -18.43 -7.07 29.52
N THR A 296 -18.91 -5.86 29.26
CA THR A 296 -20.21 -5.62 28.62
C THR A 296 -20.16 -5.96 27.13
N ARG A 297 -18.99 -5.81 26.50
CA ARG A 297 -18.78 -6.03 25.07
C ARG A 297 -17.95 -7.27 24.77
N PHE A 298 -16.96 -7.58 25.60
CA PHE A 298 -16.03 -8.70 25.38
C PHE A 298 -16.15 -9.77 26.46
N THR A 299 -15.78 -11.00 26.11
CA THR A 299 -15.65 -12.14 27.02
C THR A 299 -14.36 -12.88 26.74
N ARG A 300 -13.77 -13.48 27.78
CA ARG A 300 -12.56 -14.29 27.63
C ARG A 300 -12.94 -15.74 27.30
N GLN A 301 -12.39 -16.29 26.23
CA GLN A 301 -12.55 -17.68 25.79
C GLN A 301 -11.21 -18.24 25.34
N ASN A 302 -10.77 -19.37 25.91
CA ASN A 302 -9.49 -20.02 25.57
C ASN A 302 -8.31 -19.04 25.59
N ASP A 303 -8.20 -18.23 26.64
CA ASP A 303 -7.20 -17.16 26.82
C ASP A 303 -7.25 -15.97 25.85
N HIS A 304 -8.23 -15.92 24.94
CA HIS A 304 -8.45 -14.81 24.01
C HIS A 304 -9.72 -14.01 24.34
N TRP A 305 -9.72 -12.72 24.00
CA TRP A 305 -10.90 -11.88 24.09
C TRP A 305 -11.75 -11.97 22.82
N VAL A 306 -13.06 -12.16 23.02
CA VAL A 306 -14.06 -12.34 21.96
C VAL A 306 -15.23 -11.41 22.19
N LEU A 307 -15.73 -10.78 21.14
CA LEU A 307 -16.93 -9.93 21.18
C LEU A 307 -18.17 -10.79 21.55
N LYS A 308 -18.98 -10.34 22.52
CA LYS A 308 -20.15 -11.07 23.04
C LYS A 308 -21.38 -10.98 22.13
N GLN A 309 -21.58 -9.83 21.50
CA GLN A 309 -22.80 -9.54 20.74
C GLN A 309 -22.72 -10.11 19.33
N ASN A 310 -23.88 -10.52 18.81
CA ASN A 310 -23.98 -10.90 17.42
C ASN A 310 -23.73 -9.67 16.54
N LEU A 311 -22.89 -9.80 15.51
CA LEU A 311 -22.52 -8.70 14.62
C LEU A 311 -23.75 -8.08 13.93
N SER A 312 -24.75 -8.89 13.57
CA SER A 312 -25.99 -8.41 12.95
C SER A 312 -26.83 -7.54 13.89
N GLU A 313 -26.86 -7.86 15.19
CA GLU A 313 -27.55 -7.05 16.20
C GLU A 313 -26.83 -5.72 16.42
N LEU A 314 -25.49 -5.75 16.43
CA LEU A 314 -24.66 -4.57 16.62
C LEU A 314 -24.68 -3.64 15.39
N ALA A 315 -24.80 -4.20 14.18
CA ALA A 315 -24.96 -3.44 12.94
C ALA A 315 -26.35 -2.77 12.80
N GLY A 316 -27.36 -3.31 13.48
CA GLY A 316 -28.74 -2.86 13.42
C GLY A 316 -29.64 -3.74 12.53
N ARG A 317 -30.90 -3.90 12.94
CA ARG A 317 -31.85 -4.90 12.40
C ARG A 317 -32.08 -4.87 10.88
N ASP A 318 -31.89 -3.72 10.23
CA ASP A 318 -32.18 -3.52 8.81
C ASP A 318 -30.92 -3.31 7.96
N PHE A 319 -29.73 -3.60 8.51
CA PHE A 319 -28.48 -3.37 7.78
C PHE A 319 -28.21 -4.44 6.70
N SER A 320 -28.61 -5.69 6.97
CA SER A 320 -28.30 -6.85 6.15
C SER A 320 -28.97 -6.80 4.77
N VAL A 321 -28.41 -7.54 3.82
CA VAL A 321 -28.99 -7.75 2.49
C VAL A 321 -29.58 -9.15 2.37
N ASP A 322 -30.63 -9.28 1.58
CA ASP A 322 -31.20 -10.58 1.23
C ASP A 322 -30.28 -11.30 0.22
N LYS A 323 -29.57 -12.31 0.70
CA LYS A 323 -28.66 -13.11 -0.12
C LYS A 323 -29.32 -13.81 -1.31
N SER A 324 -30.64 -14.06 -1.28
CA SER A 324 -31.34 -14.69 -2.39
C SER A 324 -31.47 -13.79 -3.62
N SER A 325 -31.23 -12.49 -3.44
CA SER A 325 -31.30 -11.46 -4.49
C SER A 325 -29.94 -11.03 -5.05
N LEU A 326 -28.84 -11.55 -4.51
CA LEU A 326 -27.49 -11.12 -4.87
C LEU A 326 -26.99 -11.84 -6.13
N PRO A 327 -26.42 -11.10 -7.10
CA PRO A 327 -25.69 -11.73 -8.19
C PRO A 327 -24.39 -12.36 -7.66
N PRO A 328 -23.86 -13.41 -8.32
CA PRO A 328 -22.48 -13.84 -8.08
C PRO A 328 -21.54 -12.67 -8.34
N ALA A 329 -20.64 -12.39 -7.40
CA ALA A 329 -19.66 -11.34 -7.57
C ALA A 329 -18.34 -11.69 -6.87
N ARG A 330 -17.24 -11.20 -7.44
CA ARG A 330 -15.87 -11.31 -6.92
C ARG A 330 -15.46 -9.99 -6.29
N ILE A 331 -15.04 -10.04 -5.04
CA ILE A 331 -14.68 -8.88 -4.24
C ILE A 331 -13.20 -8.96 -3.91
N MET A 332 -12.45 -7.91 -4.24
CA MET A 332 -11.05 -7.80 -3.83
C MET A 332 -10.92 -6.91 -2.60
N PHE A 333 -10.22 -7.39 -1.58
CA PHE A 333 -9.81 -6.58 -0.44
C PHE A 333 -8.27 -6.45 -0.41
N VAL A 334 -7.76 -5.22 -0.34
CA VAL A 334 -6.31 -4.94 -0.40
C VAL A 334 -5.81 -4.32 0.92
N PRO A 335 -5.64 -5.11 1.99
CA PRO A 335 -5.18 -4.61 3.28
C PRO A 335 -3.70 -4.20 3.25
N HIS A 336 -3.40 -2.95 3.61
CA HIS A 336 -2.02 -2.47 3.69
C HIS A 336 -1.23 -3.06 4.87
N PHE A 337 -1.87 -3.26 6.02
CA PHE A 337 -1.22 -3.78 7.24
C PHE A 337 -1.72 -5.19 7.61
N ILE A 338 -1.38 -6.19 6.80
CA ILE A 338 -1.84 -7.59 6.98
C ILE A 338 -1.48 -8.17 8.35
N ASP A 339 -0.41 -7.69 8.97
CA ASP A 339 0.04 -8.15 10.29
C ASP A 339 -0.68 -7.49 11.48
N HIS A 340 -1.44 -6.43 11.23
CA HIS A 340 -2.18 -5.72 12.29
C HIS A 340 -3.43 -6.50 12.69
N ASN A 341 -3.72 -6.58 14.00
CA ASN A 341 -4.89 -7.28 14.52
C ASN A 341 -6.20 -6.74 13.94
N TRP A 342 -6.34 -5.42 13.76
CA TRP A 342 -7.40 -4.76 12.99
C TRP A 342 -7.73 -5.51 11.69
N TYR A 343 -6.78 -5.54 10.74
CA TYR A 343 -7.02 -6.09 9.42
C TYR A 343 -7.16 -7.60 9.42
N ARG A 344 -6.49 -8.32 10.31
CA ARG A 344 -6.69 -9.78 10.45
C ARG A 344 -8.12 -10.11 10.88
N LYS A 345 -8.65 -9.39 11.87
CA LYS A 345 -10.01 -9.59 12.38
C LYS A 345 -11.06 -9.14 11.37
N LEU A 346 -10.86 -7.97 10.76
CA LEU A 346 -11.72 -7.44 9.72
C LEU A 346 -11.79 -8.39 8.52
N ALA A 347 -10.63 -8.79 7.98
CA ALA A 347 -10.57 -9.62 6.78
C ALA A 347 -11.19 -11.00 7.01
N LYS A 348 -10.93 -11.63 8.17
CA LYS A 348 -11.57 -12.90 8.53
C LYS A 348 -13.10 -12.77 8.61
N SER A 349 -13.61 -11.68 9.19
CA SER A 349 -15.05 -11.46 9.27
C SER A 349 -15.66 -11.14 7.90
N LEU A 350 -14.97 -10.36 7.09
CA LEU A 350 -15.34 -10.03 5.71
C LEU A 350 -15.43 -11.29 4.85
N GLU A 351 -14.40 -12.15 4.86
CA GLU A 351 -14.40 -13.41 4.11
C GLU A 351 -15.55 -14.33 4.53
N SER A 352 -15.73 -14.51 5.84
CA SER A 352 -16.80 -15.34 6.39
C SER A 352 -18.18 -14.83 5.97
N GLU A 353 -18.40 -13.52 5.99
CA GLU A 353 -19.69 -12.93 5.65
C GLU A 353 -19.91 -12.92 4.13
N CYS A 354 -18.89 -12.63 3.32
CA CYS A 354 -18.94 -12.79 1.87
C CYS A 354 -19.31 -14.23 1.48
N GLN A 355 -18.70 -15.22 2.12
CA GLN A 355 -19.05 -16.63 1.90
C GLN A 355 -20.51 -16.92 2.25
N TYR A 356 -21.02 -16.38 3.36
CA TYR A 356 -22.44 -16.51 3.73
C TYR A 356 -23.38 -15.89 2.70
N LEU A 357 -22.99 -14.75 2.13
CA LEU A 357 -23.71 -14.02 1.09
C LEU A 357 -23.57 -14.63 -0.32
N GLY A 358 -22.71 -15.65 -0.49
CA GLY A 358 -22.44 -16.26 -1.79
C GLY A 358 -21.50 -15.45 -2.69
N LEU A 359 -20.76 -14.49 -2.11
CA LEU A 359 -19.76 -13.69 -2.78
C LEU A 359 -18.38 -14.36 -2.68
N GLN A 360 -17.57 -14.26 -3.73
CA GLN A 360 -16.16 -14.67 -3.67
C GLN A 360 -15.34 -13.50 -3.14
N CYS A 361 -14.59 -13.69 -2.06
CA CYS A 361 -13.77 -12.64 -1.46
C CYS A 361 -12.29 -13.04 -1.54
N GLU A 362 -11.48 -12.13 -2.04
CA GLU A 362 -10.06 -12.35 -2.33
C GLU A 362 -9.24 -11.29 -1.60
N ILE A 363 -8.46 -11.71 -0.62
CA ILE A 363 -7.54 -10.83 0.11
C ILE A 363 -6.20 -10.81 -0.63
N GLN A 364 -5.85 -9.67 -1.21
CA GLN A 364 -4.60 -9.50 -1.95
C GLN A 364 -3.64 -8.58 -1.19
N PRO A 365 -2.35 -8.95 -1.04
CA PRO A 365 -1.35 -8.04 -0.54
C PRO A 365 -1.17 -6.84 -1.48
N PRO A 366 -0.94 -5.65 -0.93
CA PRO A 366 -0.80 -4.44 -1.71
C PRO A 366 0.37 -4.50 -2.68
N GLU A 367 1.47 -5.17 -2.32
CA GLU A 367 2.67 -5.24 -3.16
C GLU A 367 2.42 -6.06 -4.43
N ILE A 368 1.67 -7.16 -4.31
CA ILE A 368 1.31 -8.01 -5.44
C ILE A 368 0.43 -7.22 -6.40
N GLN A 369 -0.58 -6.54 -5.85
CA GLN A 369 -1.55 -5.81 -6.63
C GLN A 369 -0.92 -4.58 -7.29
N PHE A 370 -0.04 -3.85 -6.60
CA PHE A 370 0.73 -2.76 -7.18
C PHE A 370 1.60 -3.25 -8.34
N HIS A 371 2.36 -4.34 -8.14
CA HIS A 371 3.24 -4.86 -9.19
C HIS A 371 2.44 -5.29 -10.44
N LYS A 372 1.30 -5.94 -10.24
CA LYS A 372 0.40 -6.33 -11.35
C LYS A 372 -0.12 -5.11 -12.11
N GLU A 373 -0.60 -4.09 -11.41
CA GLU A 373 -1.10 -2.87 -12.06
C GLU A 373 -0.02 -2.08 -12.79
N VAL A 374 1.19 -2.00 -12.23
CA VAL A 374 2.33 -1.38 -12.90
C VAL A 374 2.68 -2.13 -14.19
N ASN A 375 2.67 -3.45 -14.18
CA ASN A 375 2.92 -4.25 -15.39
C ASN A 375 1.82 -4.07 -16.43
N HIS A 376 0.55 -4.10 -16.03
CA HIS A 376 -0.57 -3.80 -16.93
C HIS A 376 -0.48 -2.37 -17.48
N ALA A 377 -0.07 -1.39 -16.68
CA ALA A 377 0.16 -0.02 -17.15
C ALA A 377 1.24 0.01 -18.24
N ARG A 378 2.35 -0.71 -18.05
CA ARG A 378 3.42 -0.80 -19.04
C ARG A 378 2.95 -1.43 -20.36
N GLU A 379 2.13 -2.48 -20.28
CA GLU A 379 1.52 -3.13 -21.45
C GLU A 379 0.60 -2.17 -22.21
N ARG A 380 -0.30 -1.45 -21.52
CA ARG A 380 -1.18 -0.46 -22.16
C ARG A 380 -0.41 0.68 -22.81
N ILE A 381 0.60 1.21 -22.12
CA ILE A 381 1.49 2.25 -22.67
C ILE A 381 2.20 1.72 -23.92
N ALA A 382 2.71 0.49 -23.89
CA ALA A 382 3.35 -0.13 -25.05
C ALA A 382 2.38 -0.32 -26.23
N GLN A 383 1.15 -0.79 -25.98
CA GLN A 383 0.11 -0.92 -26.99
C GLN A 383 -0.27 0.43 -27.62
N MET A 384 -0.33 1.51 -26.84
CA MET A 384 -0.52 2.86 -27.37
C MET A 384 0.71 3.32 -28.19
N ALA A 385 1.92 3.04 -27.69
CA ALA A 385 3.17 3.44 -28.30
C ALA A 385 3.36 2.84 -29.71
N VAL A 386 2.96 1.60 -29.94
CA VAL A 386 3.10 0.98 -31.27
C VAL A 386 2.13 1.56 -32.30
N LYS A 387 0.99 2.13 -31.88
CA LYS A 387 -0.01 2.72 -32.80
C LYS A 387 0.49 3.96 -33.53
N VAL A 388 1.54 4.63 -33.03
CA VAL A 388 2.12 5.80 -33.71
C VAL A 388 3.16 5.41 -34.78
N LEU A 389 3.40 4.12 -34.99
CA LEU A 389 4.34 3.64 -36.00
C LEU A 389 3.72 3.56 -37.39
N LYS A 390 4.53 3.90 -38.39
CA LYS A 390 4.23 3.61 -39.79
C LYS A 390 4.78 2.23 -40.15
N ARG A 391 4.19 1.56 -41.13
CA ARG A 391 4.74 0.31 -41.68
C ARG A 391 6.22 0.47 -42.02
N GLU A 392 7.03 -0.56 -41.72
CA GLU A 392 8.44 -0.60 -42.07
C GLU A 392 9.34 0.45 -41.39
N SER A 393 8.87 1.05 -40.28
CA SER A 393 9.68 1.96 -39.47
C SER A 393 10.96 1.29 -38.93
N LYS A 394 12.05 2.06 -38.88
CA LYS A 394 13.27 1.76 -38.11
C LYS A 394 13.12 2.36 -36.73
N ILE A 395 13.15 1.52 -35.70
CA ILE A 395 12.91 1.96 -34.33
C ILE A 395 14.08 1.59 -33.44
N PHE A 396 14.33 2.41 -32.43
CA PHE A 396 15.21 2.06 -31.33
C PHE A 396 14.39 1.75 -30.08
N ILE A 397 14.70 0.63 -29.42
CA ILE A 397 14.17 0.25 -28.11
C ILE A 397 15.36 0.11 -27.18
N ASN A 398 15.46 0.95 -26.15
CA ASN A 398 16.52 0.81 -25.16
C ASN A 398 16.21 -0.29 -24.14
N HIS A 399 17.21 -0.65 -23.33
CA HIS A 399 16.99 -1.43 -22.12
C HIS A 399 16.01 -0.74 -21.15
N GLY A 400 15.42 -1.51 -20.25
CA GLY A 400 14.54 -1.02 -19.20
C GLY A 400 13.19 -1.73 -19.18
N VAL A 401 12.34 -1.31 -18.24
CA VAL A 401 11.07 -1.97 -17.91
C VAL A 401 10.07 -2.03 -19.06
N PHE A 402 10.25 -1.21 -20.09
CA PHE A 402 9.39 -1.17 -21.27
C PHE A 402 9.88 -2.03 -22.44
N ALA A 403 11.10 -2.59 -22.39
CA ALA A 403 11.67 -3.37 -23.49
C ALA A 403 10.79 -4.57 -23.87
N MET A 404 10.35 -5.35 -22.88
CA MET A 404 9.49 -6.52 -23.09
C MET A 404 8.05 -6.16 -23.49
N PRO A 405 7.34 -5.26 -22.78
CA PRO A 405 6.00 -4.82 -23.17
C PRO A 405 5.91 -4.29 -24.61
N LEU A 406 6.86 -3.44 -25.04
CA LEU A 406 6.94 -2.97 -26.43
C LEU A 406 7.19 -4.09 -27.41
N SER A 407 8.08 -5.01 -27.06
CA SER A 407 8.39 -6.12 -27.95
C SER A 407 7.15 -6.98 -28.19
N SER A 408 6.37 -7.28 -27.14
CA SER A 408 5.08 -7.98 -27.27
C SER A 408 4.08 -7.21 -28.13
N ALA A 409 3.86 -5.92 -27.82
CA ALA A 409 2.91 -5.08 -28.55
C ALA A 409 3.25 -4.94 -30.05
N LEU A 410 4.54 -4.94 -30.40
CA LEU A 410 4.99 -4.89 -31.80
C LEU A 410 4.66 -6.17 -32.57
N ILE A 411 4.77 -7.34 -31.94
CA ILE A 411 4.36 -8.61 -32.54
C ILE A 411 2.84 -8.61 -32.78
N GLU A 412 2.06 -8.22 -31.78
CA GLU A 412 0.59 -8.15 -31.85
C GLU A 412 0.12 -7.23 -32.99
N ALA A 413 0.80 -6.11 -33.22
CA ALA A 413 0.48 -5.18 -34.30
C ALA A 413 0.79 -5.72 -35.72
N ALA A 414 1.43 -6.90 -35.85
CA ALA A 414 1.73 -7.59 -37.11
C ALA A 414 2.45 -6.73 -38.16
N GLY A 415 3.42 -5.91 -37.73
CA GLY A 415 4.22 -5.03 -38.58
C GLY A 415 5.62 -5.57 -38.87
N LYS A 416 6.11 -5.39 -40.11
CA LYS A 416 7.53 -5.60 -40.43
C LYS A 416 8.32 -4.36 -40.03
N HIS A 417 9.18 -4.45 -39.04
CA HIS A 417 9.99 -3.33 -38.57
C HIS A 417 11.48 -3.69 -38.46
N THR A 418 12.35 -2.69 -38.55
CA THR A 418 13.76 -2.85 -38.16
C THR A 418 13.91 -2.37 -36.73
N VAL A 419 14.28 -3.25 -35.81
CA VAL A 419 14.48 -2.95 -34.39
C VAL A 419 15.96 -2.86 -34.12
N VAL A 420 16.41 -1.67 -33.69
CA VAL A 420 17.74 -1.47 -33.10
C VAL A 420 17.57 -1.51 -31.59
N THR A 421 18.37 -2.29 -30.87
CA THR A 421 18.26 -2.36 -29.42
C THR A 421 19.60 -2.59 -28.75
N ASN A 422 19.75 -2.05 -27.54
CA ASN A 422 20.83 -2.40 -26.64
C ASN A 422 20.36 -3.34 -25.51
N SER A 423 19.09 -3.75 -25.52
CA SER A 423 18.48 -4.66 -24.54
C SER A 423 18.69 -6.11 -24.98
N LEU A 424 19.26 -6.95 -24.10
CA LEU A 424 19.30 -8.38 -24.35
C LEU A 424 17.89 -8.99 -24.31
N ASP A 425 17.00 -8.50 -23.45
CA ASP A 425 15.64 -9.02 -23.32
C ASP A 425 14.83 -8.81 -24.62
N ALA A 426 14.87 -7.60 -25.18
CA ALA A 426 14.22 -7.34 -26.46
C ALA A 426 14.85 -8.17 -27.60
N PHE A 427 16.19 -8.28 -27.62
CA PHE A 427 16.88 -9.07 -28.64
C PHE A 427 16.49 -10.56 -28.60
N GLU A 428 16.54 -11.17 -27.42
CA GLU A 428 16.17 -12.58 -27.20
C GLU A 428 14.69 -12.82 -27.53
N PHE A 429 13.81 -11.87 -27.20
CA PHE A 429 12.39 -11.94 -27.54
C PHE A 429 12.17 -11.92 -29.06
N PHE A 430 12.69 -10.91 -29.77
CA PHE A 430 12.49 -10.78 -31.21
C PHE A 430 13.20 -11.88 -32.01
N GLN A 431 14.26 -12.50 -31.48
CA GLN A 431 14.95 -13.62 -32.14
C GLN A 431 13.98 -14.76 -32.49
N GLN A 432 12.93 -14.95 -31.68
CA GLN A 432 11.88 -15.95 -31.89
C GLN A 432 10.98 -15.61 -33.10
N TYR A 433 10.96 -14.35 -33.53
CA TYR A 433 10.11 -13.79 -34.60
C TYR A 433 10.93 -13.23 -35.78
N LYS A 434 12.12 -13.80 -36.03
CA LYS A 434 13.09 -13.35 -37.05
C LYS A 434 12.57 -13.27 -38.50
N HIS A 435 11.42 -13.86 -38.80
CA HIS A 435 10.80 -13.81 -40.12
C HIS A 435 10.01 -12.52 -40.35
N ASP A 436 9.58 -11.85 -39.26
CA ASP A 436 8.77 -10.64 -39.29
C ASP A 436 9.60 -9.38 -38.97
N PHE A 437 10.71 -9.53 -38.24
CA PHE A 437 11.55 -8.42 -37.79
C PHE A 437 13.00 -8.55 -38.23
N ARG A 438 13.59 -7.41 -38.66
CA ARG A 438 15.05 -7.28 -38.76
C ARG A 438 15.58 -6.69 -37.46
N ILE A 439 16.43 -7.41 -36.75
CA ILE A 439 16.92 -7.00 -35.44
C ILE A 439 18.41 -6.66 -35.51
N ILE A 440 18.79 -5.53 -34.93
CA ILE A 440 20.17 -5.05 -34.82
C ILE A 440 20.47 -4.83 -33.33
N LEU A 441 21.33 -5.69 -32.78
CA LEU A 441 21.86 -5.53 -31.42
C LEU A 441 23.08 -4.59 -31.48
N THR A 442 23.13 -3.55 -30.64
CA THR A 442 24.16 -2.49 -30.72
C THR A 442 25.60 -2.96 -30.51
N GLY A 443 25.80 -4.17 -29.95
CA GLY A 443 27.10 -4.64 -29.49
C GLY A 443 27.61 -3.84 -28.28
N GLY A 444 28.82 -4.16 -27.81
CA GLY A 444 29.46 -3.47 -26.68
C GLY A 444 29.62 -4.33 -25.43
N GLU A 445 29.84 -3.65 -24.32
CA GLU A 445 30.08 -4.26 -23.01
C GLU A 445 28.75 -4.61 -22.35
N LEU A 446 28.64 -5.84 -21.83
CA LEU A 446 27.45 -6.31 -21.13
C LEU A 446 27.45 -5.78 -19.69
N LEU A 447 26.45 -4.97 -19.38
CA LEU A 447 26.10 -4.61 -18.01
C LEU A 447 25.12 -5.65 -17.47
N SER A 448 25.65 -6.71 -16.84
CA SER A 448 24.87 -7.89 -16.45
C SER A 448 23.66 -7.58 -15.55
N GLY A 449 23.78 -6.62 -14.64
CA GLY A 449 22.69 -6.24 -13.74
C GLY A 449 21.49 -5.60 -14.46
N GLN A 450 21.73 -4.95 -15.61
CA GLN A 450 20.70 -4.29 -16.41
C GLN A 450 20.34 -5.06 -17.68
N ARG A 451 21.01 -6.20 -17.93
CA ARG A 451 20.91 -6.98 -19.17
C ARG A 451 20.99 -6.09 -20.42
N ALA A 452 21.88 -5.11 -20.37
CA ALA A 452 22.04 -4.07 -21.37
C ALA A 452 23.46 -4.06 -21.96
N LEU A 453 23.59 -3.71 -23.23
CA LEU A 453 24.88 -3.46 -23.87
C LEU A 453 25.19 -1.96 -23.86
N THR A 454 26.43 -1.63 -23.51
CA THR A 454 26.90 -0.25 -23.35
C THR A 454 28.34 -0.11 -23.90
N GLY A 455 28.98 1.03 -23.65
CA GLY A 455 30.38 1.26 -24.03
C GLY A 455 30.59 1.66 -25.49
N SER A 456 31.86 1.81 -25.88
CA SER A 456 32.29 2.46 -27.14
C SER A 456 31.69 1.84 -28.41
N ALA A 457 31.58 0.52 -28.46
CA ALA A 457 30.98 -0.17 -29.62
C ALA A 457 29.47 0.08 -29.71
N CYS A 458 28.75 0.13 -28.58
CA CYS A 458 27.33 0.48 -28.55
C CYS A 458 27.12 1.89 -29.12
N PHE A 459 27.93 2.87 -28.66
CA PHE A 459 27.88 4.25 -29.15
C PHE A 459 28.18 4.33 -30.65
N SER A 460 29.23 3.66 -31.10
CA SER A 460 29.63 3.65 -32.52
C SER A 460 28.51 3.12 -33.42
N THR A 461 27.81 2.07 -32.98
CA THR A 461 26.65 1.54 -33.72
C THR A 461 25.51 2.54 -33.80
N LEU A 462 25.18 3.20 -32.68
CA LEU A 462 24.10 4.21 -32.65
C LEU A 462 24.45 5.45 -33.48
N GLU A 463 25.71 5.87 -33.54
CA GLU A 463 26.13 7.02 -34.37
C GLU A 463 25.98 6.76 -35.88
N GLN A 464 26.09 5.50 -36.30
CA GLN A 464 26.00 5.10 -37.71
C GLN A 464 24.58 4.81 -38.19
N ILE A 465 23.61 4.73 -37.27
CA ILE A 465 22.23 4.37 -37.59
C ILE A 465 21.29 5.49 -37.16
N ARG A 466 20.54 6.04 -38.13
CA ARG A 466 19.43 6.94 -37.85
C ARG A 466 18.11 6.17 -37.81
N VAL A 467 17.35 6.34 -36.73
CA VAL A 467 16.05 5.70 -36.53
C VAL A 467 14.89 6.69 -36.70
N ASP A 468 13.74 6.20 -37.15
CA ASP A 468 12.52 7.01 -37.31
C ASP A 468 11.94 7.37 -35.94
N LYS A 469 11.97 6.44 -34.99
CA LYS A 469 11.52 6.66 -33.62
C LYS A 469 12.41 5.97 -32.60
N THR A 470 12.61 6.62 -31.46
CA THR A 470 13.20 6.04 -30.27
C THR A 470 12.10 5.89 -29.23
N PHE A 471 11.84 4.65 -28.81
CA PHE A 471 11.05 4.38 -27.61
C PHE A 471 12.00 4.28 -26.43
N LEU A 472 11.86 5.21 -25.50
CA LEU A 472 12.79 5.35 -24.39
C LEU A 472 12.12 4.99 -23.06
N SER A 473 12.48 3.83 -22.52
CA SER A 473 12.29 3.51 -21.11
C SER A 473 13.19 4.41 -20.27
N VAL A 474 12.67 4.96 -19.19
CA VAL A 474 13.41 5.80 -18.23
C VAL A 474 13.13 5.32 -16.81
N ASP A 475 13.87 5.82 -15.83
CA ASP A 475 13.65 5.49 -14.41
C ASP A 475 12.94 6.64 -13.67
N GLY A 476 13.11 7.89 -14.12
CA GLY A 476 12.40 9.04 -13.57
C GLY A 476 12.10 10.14 -14.59
N ILE A 477 10.96 10.82 -14.42
CA ILE A 477 10.47 11.93 -15.23
C ILE A 477 10.06 13.10 -14.32
N SER A 478 10.87 14.15 -14.25
CA SER A 478 10.59 15.34 -13.43
C SER A 478 10.48 16.61 -14.27
N ALA A 479 9.50 17.45 -13.93
CA ALA A 479 9.35 18.80 -14.50
C ALA A 479 10.58 19.69 -14.28
N LYS A 480 11.31 19.47 -13.18
CA LYS A 480 12.44 20.30 -12.77
C LYS A 480 13.77 19.78 -13.31
N PHE A 481 13.97 18.46 -13.27
CA PHE A 481 15.25 17.84 -13.62
C PHE A 481 15.30 17.35 -15.07
N GLY A 482 14.20 16.83 -15.62
CA GLY A 482 14.16 16.18 -16.92
C GLY A 482 13.91 14.68 -16.82
N ILE A 483 14.34 13.94 -17.83
CA ILE A 483 14.30 12.47 -17.85
C ILE A 483 15.63 11.90 -17.37
N SER A 484 15.57 10.87 -16.52
CA SER A 484 16.75 10.36 -15.81
C SER A 484 16.77 8.84 -15.67
N MET A 485 17.96 8.30 -15.38
CA MET A 485 18.25 6.88 -15.16
C MET A 485 19.11 6.68 -13.93
N ASN A 486 19.03 5.47 -13.36
CA ASN A 486 19.83 5.07 -12.20
C ASN A 486 21.27 4.67 -12.54
N ASP A 487 21.52 4.25 -13.77
CA ASP A 487 22.84 3.81 -14.24
C ASP A 487 23.42 4.79 -15.28
N GLU A 488 24.68 5.18 -15.06
CA GLU A 488 25.36 6.15 -15.92
C GLU A 488 25.52 5.64 -17.35
N ALA A 489 26.03 4.40 -17.52
CA ALA A 489 26.36 3.85 -18.82
C ALA A 489 25.10 3.73 -19.69
N CYS A 490 24.00 3.29 -19.09
CA CYS A 490 22.68 3.28 -19.72
C CYS A 490 22.19 4.69 -20.10
N SER A 491 22.40 5.69 -19.22
CA SER A 491 22.02 7.08 -19.51
C SER A 491 22.75 7.65 -20.74
N VAL A 492 24.04 7.30 -20.94
CA VAL A 492 24.81 7.74 -22.11
C VAL A 492 24.28 7.09 -23.39
N VAL A 493 23.87 5.82 -23.33
CA VAL A 493 23.25 5.14 -24.48
C VAL A 493 21.92 5.82 -24.85
N ALA A 494 21.08 6.11 -23.85
CA ALA A 494 19.83 6.83 -24.04
C ALA A 494 20.04 8.22 -24.68
N LYS A 495 20.99 9.02 -24.17
CA LYS A 495 21.38 10.31 -24.76
C LYS A 495 21.74 10.20 -26.23
N THR A 496 22.59 9.23 -26.55
CA THR A 496 23.06 8.99 -27.92
C THR A 496 21.89 8.62 -28.82
N ALA A 497 20.98 7.76 -28.34
CA ALA A 497 19.80 7.36 -29.09
C ALA A 497 18.82 8.54 -29.35
N ILE A 498 18.65 9.45 -28.39
CA ILE A 498 17.85 10.68 -28.59
C ILE A 498 18.45 11.51 -29.74
N ALA A 499 19.76 11.75 -29.71
CA ALA A 499 20.45 12.55 -30.72
C ALA A 499 20.43 11.93 -32.13
N ARG A 500 20.15 10.63 -32.27
CA ARG A 500 20.12 9.88 -33.53
C ARG A 500 18.72 9.46 -33.97
N SER A 501 17.70 10.05 -33.35
CA SER A 501 16.29 9.79 -33.65
C SER A 501 15.63 10.96 -34.38
N HIS A 502 14.64 10.68 -35.23
CA HIS A 502 13.75 11.71 -35.74
C HIS A 502 12.69 12.13 -34.72
N GLN A 503 12.26 11.21 -33.85
CA GLN A 503 11.30 11.48 -32.78
C GLN A 503 11.56 10.56 -31.59
N THR A 504 11.65 11.13 -30.40
CA THR A 504 11.75 10.38 -29.14
C THR A 504 10.39 10.31 -28.46
N LEU A 505 9.99 9.11 -28.07
CA LEU A 505 8.80 8.82 -27.27
C LEU A 505 9.28 8.28 -25.93
N VAL A 506 9.17 9.09 -24.87
CA VAL A 506 9.51 8.65 -23.52
C VAL A 506 8.34 7.87 -22.96
N LEU A 507 8.59 6.68 -22.45
CA LEU A 507 7.59 5.81 -21.85
C LEU A 507 7.83 5.77 -20.34
N GLY A 508 6.80 6.11 -19.56
CA GLY A 508 6.90 6.12 -18.11
C GLY A 508 5.55 5.85 -17.46
N GLU A 509 5.50 4.90 -16.55
CA GLU A 509 4.30 4.66 -15.72
C GLU A 509 4.27 5.59 -14.51
N ALA A 510 3.10 5.73 -13.88
CA ALA A 510 2.82 6.71 -12.84
C ALA A 510 3.86 6.78 -11.71
N SER A 511 4.46 5.65 -11.32
CA SER A 511 5.45 5.60 -10.23
C SER A 511 6.77 6.29 -10.58
N GLN A 512 7.04 6.51 -11.87
CA GLN A 512 8.25 7.19 -12.38
C GLN A 512 8.04 8.71 -12.54
N MET A 513 6.81 9.19 -12.35
CA MET A 513 6.45 10.60 -12.52
C MET A 513 6.80 11.42 -11.28
N GLY A 514 7.48 12.54 -11.49
CA GLY A 514 8.06 13.37 -10.43
C GLY A 514 9.35 12.81 -9.84
N ALA A 515 9.80 11.61 -10.23
CA ALA A 515 11.04 11.02 -9.75
C ALA A 515 12.26 11.63 -10.44
N GLU A 516 13.34 11.77 -9.67
CA GLU A 516 14.64 12.26 -10.12
C GLU A 516 15.71 11.22 -9.78
N GLU A 517 16.32 10.67 -10.81
CA GLU A 517 17.32 9.61 -10.69
C GLU A 517 18.72 10.17 -10.92
N ASN A 518 19.74 9.40 -10.51
CA ASN A 518 21.12 9.89 -10.38
C ASN A 518 21.72 10.51 -11.64
N TYR A 519 21.33 10.04 -12.83
CA TYR A 519 21.92 10.46 -14.09
C TYR A 519 20.88 11.06 -15.04
N LEU A 520 20.98 12.36 -15.25
CA LEU A 520 20.20 13.08 -16.25
C LEU A 520 20.47 12.50 -17.65
N ILE A 521 19.41 12.11 -18.37
CA ILE A 521 19.47 11.78 -19.80
C ILE A 521 19.33 13.07 -20.61
N ALA A 522 18.21 13.76 -20.47
CA ALA A 522 17.92 14.99 -21.20
C ALA A 522 16.99 15.90 -20.39
N PRO A 523 17.16 17.23 -20.46
CA PRO A 523 16.17 18.16 -19.93
C PRO A 523 14.85 18.04 -20.71
N LEU A 524 13.73 18.43 -20.09
CA LEU A 524 12.41 18.29 -20.74
C LEU A 524 12.30 19.01 -22.08
N HIS A 525 12.95 20.16 -22.27
CA HIS A 525 12.87 20.91 -23.53
C HIS A 525 13.51 20.18 -24.73
N ASP A 526 14.31 19.14 -24.48
CA ASP A 526 14.93 18.32 -25.53
C ASP A 526 14.04 17.12 -25.94
N ILE A 527 12.90 16.93 -25.30
CA ILE A 527 11.91 15.89 -25.64
C ILE A 527 10.54 16.51 -25.88
N THR A 528 9.70 15.84 -26.67
CA THR A 528 8.40 16.39 -27.07
C THR A 528 7.20 15.55 -26.66
N ASP A 529 7.39 14.26 -26.38
CA ASP A 529 6.31 13.31 -26.17
C ASP A 529 6.64 12.40 -24.98
N VAL A 530 5.72 12.35 -24.02
CA VAL A 530 5.73 11.41 -22.89
C VAL A 530 4.46 10.58 -22.96
N MET A 531 4.58 9.25 -22.95
CA MET A 531 3.48 8.31 -22.91
C MET A 531 3.39 7.70 -21.52
N THR A 532 2.22 7.79 -20.91
CA THR A 532 1.99 7.36 -19.52
C THR A 532 0.59 6.79 -19.33
N ASP A 533 0.26 6.33 -18.14
CA ASP A 533 -1.02 5.75 -17.77
C ASP A 533 -1.89 6.69 -16.92
N LEU A 534 -3.11 6.26 -16.64
CA LEU A 534 -4.10 7.04 -15.90
C LEU A 534 -3.72 7.30 -14.44
N GLY A 535 -2.81 6.52 -13.87
CA GLY A 535 -2.27 6.73 -12.53
C GLY A 535 -1.45 8.01 -12.37
N THR A 536 -0.96 8.58 -13.46
CA THR A 536 -0.22 9.83 -13.42
C THR A 536 -1.16 10.97 -13.06
N ILE A 537 -0.95 11.55 -11.86
CA ILE A 537 -1.87 12.52 -11.30
C ILE A 537 -1.99 13.77 -12.18
N PRO A 538 -3.17 14.43 -12.24
CA PRO A 538 -3.39 15.57 -13.14
C PRO A 538 -2.39 16.71 -12.98
N ALA A 539 -1.92 16.97 -11.75
CA ALA A 539 -0.93 18.00 -11.48
C ALA A 539 0.40 17.74 -12.20
N GLN A 540 0.93 16.51 -12.13
CA GLN A 540 2.16 16.12 -12.83
C GLN A 540 1.99 16.24 -14.35
N ARG A 541 0.85 15.83 -14.91
CA ARG A 541 0.57 15.97 -16.34
C ARG A 541 0.52 17.43 -16.79
N LEU A 542 -0.08 18.29 -15.96
CA LEU A 542 -0.16 19.71 -16.20
C LEU A 542 1.24 20.35 -16.16
N GLU A 543 2.09 19.97 -15.21
CA GLU A 543 3.47 20.45 -15.12
C GLU A 543 4.29 20.06 -16.35
N LEU A 544 4.18 18.82 -16.83
CA LEU A 544 4.83 18.39 -18.08
C LEU A 544 4.31 19.19 -19.28
N SER A 545 2.98 19.33 -19.39
CA SER A 545 2.34 20.06 -20.50
C SER A 545 2.73 21.54 -20.51
N ALA A 546 2.87 22.17 -19.34
CA ALA A 546 3.34 23.55 -19.19
C ALA A 546 4.79 23.75 -19.68
N ASN A 547 5.59 22.68 -19.70
CA ASN A 547 6.95 22.66 -20.27
C ASN A 547 6.98 22.29 -21.77
N GLY A 548 5.82 22.26 -22.44
CA GLY A 548 5.72 21.98 -23.88
C GLY A 548 5.73 20.49 -24.24
N ILE A 549 5.65 19.60 -23.25
CA ILE A 549 5.56 18.16 -23.47
C ILE A 549 4.14 17.77 -23.87
N ARG A 550 3.98 16.99 -24.95
CA ARG A 550 2.72 16.30 -25.23
C ARG A 550 2.64 15.04 -24.38
N VAL A 551 1.71 15.04 -23.43
CA VAL A 551 1.42 13.87 -22.59
C VAL A 551 0.34 13.03 -23.27
N HIS A 552 0.67 11.78 -23.60
CA HIS A 552 -0.24 10.79 -24.14
C HIS A 552 -0.67 9.84 -23.02
N LEU A 553 -1.98 9.65 -22.83
CA LEU A 553 -2.51 8.78 -21.80
C LEU A 553 -3.00 7.46 -22.40
N ALA A 554 -2.45 6.36 -21.89
CA ALA A 554 -2.91 5.02 -22.20
C ALA A 554 -4.21 4.73 -21.43
N GLU A 555 -5.35 4.91 -22.10
CA GLU A 555 -6.66 4.48 -21.61
C GLU A 555 -6.93 3.00 -21.97
N ASP A 556 -7.95 2.40 -21.35
CA ASP A 556 -8.49 1.10 -21.74
C ASP A 556 -9.09 1.16 -23.16
N TYR A 557 -8.22 1.10 -24.16
CA TYR A 557 -8.63 0.98 -25.55
C TYR A 557 -9.41 -0.32 -25.81
N LEU A 558 -9.27 -1.33 -24.93
CA LEU A 558 -9.99 -2.61 -25.00
C LEU A 558 -11.52 -2.46 -24.93
N LYS A 559 -12.08 -1.40 -24.31
CA LYS A 559 -13.54 -1.16 -24.30
C LYS A 559 -14.03 -0.27 -25.45
N SER A 560 -13.12 0.39 -26.17
CA SER A 560 -13.48 1.34 -27.25
C SER A 560 -13.81 0.65 -28.58
N GLU A 561 -13.20 -0.50 -28.86
CA GLU A 561 -13.50 -1.25 -30.09
C GLU A 561 -14.86 -1.97 -30.01
N ASP A 562 -15.24 -2.51 -28.84
CA ASP A 562 -16.55 -3.13 -28.64
C ASP A 562 -17.71 -2.11 -28.70
N LYS A 563 -17.52 -0.89 -28.19
CA LYS A 563 -18.54 0.17 -28.33
C LYS A 563 -18.65 0.67 -29.77
N THR A 564 -17.55 0.73 -30.52
CA THR A 564 -17.59 1.18 -31.92
C THR A 564 -18.22 0.11 -32.82
N GLN A 565 -17.99 -1.18 -32.55
CA GLN A 565 -18.67 -2.27 -33.25
C GLN A 565 -20.15 -2.40 -32.85
N ALA A 566 -20.51 -2.17 -31.58
CA ALA A 566 -21.92 -2.15 -31.15
C ALA A 566 -22.72 -1.00 -31.79
N VAL A 567 -22.11 0.17 -31.97
CA VAL A 567 -22.75 1.31 -32.65
C VAL A 567 -22.84 1.08 -34.18
N MET A 568 -21.85 0.42 -34.80
CA MET A 568 -21.94 0.05 -36.22
C MET A 568 -22.95 -1.09 -36.50
N HIS A 569 -23.19 -2.00 -35.54
CA HIS A 569 -24.21 -3.03 -35.69
C HIS A 569 -25.63 -2.49 -35.51
N GLN A 570 -25.85 -1.50 -34.64
CA GLN A 570 -27.15 -0.83 -34.51
C GLN A 570 -27.50 0.01 -35.75
N ASN A 571 -26.53 0.65 -36.39
CA ASN A 571 -26.78 1.44 -37.61
C ASN A 571 -27.00 0.60 -38.88
N LYS A 572 -26.68 -0.71 -38.88
CA LYS A 572 -26.98 -1.61 -40.01
C LYS A 572 -28.34 -2.31 -39.91
N GLN A 573 -29.01 -2.27 -38.76
CA GLN A 573 -30.37 -2.82 -38.58
C GLN A 573 -31.47 -1.76 -38.72
N GLY A 574 -31.12 -0.47 -38.87
CA GLY A 574 -32.07 0.63 -39.05
C GLY A 574 -32.44 0.97 -40.50
N ASP A 575 -31.74 0.43 -41.50
CA ASP A 575 -31.96 0.74 -42.94
C ASP A 575 -32.72 -0.38 -43.69
N SER A 576 -33.33 -1.32 -42.97
CA SER A 576 -34.22 -2.31 -43.55
C SER A 576 -35.43 -2.52 -42.65
N LEU A 577 -36.34 -1.55 -42.65
CA LEU A 577 -37.77 -1.70 -42.38
C LEU A 577 -38.55 -0.50 -42.90
#